data_AF-A0AAP2W7E6-F1
#
_entry.id   AF-A0AAP2W7E6-F1
#
_cell.length_a   1.000
_cell.length_b   1.000
_cell.length_c   1.000
_cell.angle_alpha   90.00
_cell.angle_beta   90.00
_cell.angle_gamma   90.00
#
_symmetry.space_group_name_H-M   'P 1'
#
loop_
_entity.id
_entity.type
_entity.pdbx_description
1 polymer ?
#
loop_
_entity_poly.entity_id
_entity_poly.type
_entity_poly.pdbx_seq_one_letter_code
_entity_poly.pdbx_strand_id
1 'polypeptide(L)'
;MGILLIGSVHTLYRNVPGVIDEIERFSPGYIAIELIDRNQESTSHEIENIRRMYYPKIFGIDRPIDITVKRYLGGTDPGVFLREEIMRYACLPLNIASSLSYDHLHGLYNRLFPGRFYTFGWSEDDTRRYIYERDEYMAGKFIDLMRSLKDSGITHERYVILTGRRHIPGILCILEAYRYTNDVGSYYAGGKVLDVFSLKELEDPLPLAYDKSRDNYIKNRFIKSILSSLFLPAYSLLFFIIALAILLAVIAGIYSAISALI
;
A
#
# COMPACT_ATOMS: atom_id res chain seq x y z
N MET A 1 23.76 2.01 -16.87
CA MET A 1 22.44 1.69 -16.27
C MET A 1 21.84 2.90 -15.59
N GLY A 2 20.73 3.42 -16.11
CA GLY A 2 19.94 4.51 -15.52
C GLY A 2 18.63 3.97 -14.94
N ILE A 3 18.38 4.23 -13.66
CA ILE A 3 17.12 3.88 -12.97
C ILE A 3 16.46 5.19 -12.56
N LEU A 4 15.18 5.36 -12.88
CA LEU A 4 14.35 6.48 -12.46
C LEU A 4 13.24 5.96 -11.53
N LEU A 5 13.24 6.41 -10.27
CA LEU A 5 12.20 6.11 -9.28
C LEU A 5 11.20 7.26 -9.26
N ILE A 6 9.92 6.95 -9.52
CA ILE A 6 8.83 7.94 -9.50
C ILE A 6 7.86 7.59 -8.37
N GLY A 7 7.75 8.52 -7.42
CA GLY A 7 6.89 8.40 -6.25
C GLY A 7 5.46 8.81 -6.53
N SER A 8 4.58 7.85 -6.79
CA SER A 8 3.15 8.09 -6.99
C SER A 8 2.40 7.63 -5.75
N VAL A 9 1.75 8.55 -5.02
CA VAL A 9 0.95 8.20 -3.83
C VAL A 9 -0.25 7.38 -4.31
N HIS A 10 -0.13 6.06 -4.19
CA HIS A 10 -1.16 5.05 -4.45
C HIS A 10 -2.02 5.32 -5.67
N THR A 11 -1.48 4.93 -6.82
CA THR A 11 -2.17 4.90 -8.12
C THR A 11 -2.81 6.24 -8.49
N LEU A 12 -1.97 7.23 -8.78
CA LEU A 12 -2.25 8.37 -9.66
C LEU A 12 -3.58 9.11 -9.42
N TYR A 13 -3.66 9.94 -8.38
CA TYR A 13 -4.82 10.84 -8.22
C TYR A 13 -4.50 12.34 -8.16
N ARG A 14 -3.24 12.80 -8.12
CA ARG A 14 -2.97 14.25 -7.96
C ARG A 14 -1.84 14.91 -8.75
N ASN A 15 -1.08 14.21 -9.60
CA ASN A 15 -0.09 14.87 -10.47
C ASN A 15 0.33 14.02 -11.67
N VAL A 16 -0.66 13.46 -12.37
CA VAL A 16 -0.47 12.39 -13.35
C VAL A 16 0.17 12.82 -14.68
N PRO A 17 -0.12 14.00 -15.26
CA PRO A 17 0.53 14.43 -16.49
C PRO A 17 2.05 14.48 -16.38
N GLY A 18 2.57 14.98 -15.26
CA GLY A 18 4.02 15.04 -15.03
C GLY A 18 4.71 13.67 -14.98
N VAL A 19 4.00 12.60 -14.60
CA VAL A 19 4.58 11.25 -14.56
C VAL A 19 4.77 10.69 -15.97
N ILE A 20 3.77 10.83 -16.85
CA ILE A 20 3.89 10.37 -18.23
C ILE A 20 4.98 11.18 -18.94
N ASP A 21 4.98 12.50 -18.76
CA ASP A 21 6.02 13.38 -19.32
C ASP A 21 7.43 12.99 -18.83
N GLU A 22 7.57 12.65 -17.54
CA GLU A 22 8.85 12.18 -16.99
C GLU A 22 9.29 10.85 -17.59
N ILE A 23 8.35 9.90 -17.76
CA ILE A 23 8.64 8.61 -18.40
C ILE A 23 9.05 8.84 -19.86
N GLU A 24 8.31 9.63 -20.62
CA GLU A 24 8.61 9.92 -22.02
C GLU A 24 9.97 10.62 -22.17
N ARG A 25 10.25 11.62 -21.34
CA ARG A 25 11.54 12.31 -21.31
C ARG A 25 12.69 11.37 -20.94
N PHE A 26 12.45 10.43 -20.02
CA PHE A 26 13.46 9.45 -19.63
C PHE A 26 13.63 8.33 -20.66
N SER A 27 12.60 8.06 -21.47
CA SER A 27 12.59 7.04 -22.52
C SER A 27 13.12 5.66 -22.04
N PRO A 28 12.43 5.02 -21.07
CA PRO A 28 12.87 3.74 -20.54
C PRO A 28 12.68 2.60 -21.53
N GLY A 29 13.57 1.60 -21.43
CA GLY A 29 13.37 0.31 -22.07
C GLY A 29 12.37 -0.58 -21.34
N TYR A 30 12.22 -0.41 -20.03
CA TYR A 30 11.34 -1.20 -19.17
C TYR A 30 10.73 -0.36 -18.04
N ILE A 31 9.49 -0.68 -17.66
CA ILE A 31 8.79 -0.01 -16.56
C ILE A 31 8.34 -1.05 -15.54
N ALA A 32 8.74 -0.88 -14.29
CA ALA A 32 8.31 -1.66 -13.15
C ALA A 32 7.25 -0.89 -12.36
N ILE A 33 6.16 -1.55 -11.95
CA ILE A 33 5.04 -0.88 -11.28
C ILE A 33 4.56 -1.67 -10.06
N GLU A 34 4.37 -0.97 -8.94
CA GLU A 34 3.74 -1.47 -7.72
C GLU A 34 2.22 -1.72 -7.93
N LEU A 35 1.65 -2.76 -7.32
CA LEU A 35 0.20 -3.10 -7.32
C LEU A 35 -0.43 -3.46 -8.68
N ILE A 36 0.35 -3.76 -9.71
CA ILE A 36 -0.19 -4.31 -10.96
C ILE A 36 0.18 -5.78 -11.06
N ASP A 37 -0.82 -6.65 -11.01
CA ASP A 37 -0.71 -7.93 -11.71
C ASP A 37 -0.79 -7.60 -13.21
N ARG A 38 0.20 -8.06 -13.98
CA ARG A 38 0.28 -7.83 -15.45
C ARG A 38 -1.03 -8.13 -16.16
N ASN A 39 -1.82 -9.08 -15.65
CA ASN A 39 -3.06 -9.54 -16.24
C ASN A 39 -4.32 -8.94 -15.59
N GLN A 40 -4.17 -8.14 -14.53
CA GLN A 40 -5.30 -7.52 -13.84
C GLN A 40 -5.44 -6.07 -14.29
N GLU A 41 -6.65 -5.69 -14.68
CA GLU A 41 -6.97 -4.30 -14.98
C GLU A 41 -6.89 -3.45 -13.71
N SER A 42 -6.22 -2.31 -13.82
CA SER A 42 -6.19 -1.29 -12.77
C SER A 42 -7.43 -0.42 -12.86
N THR A 43 -7.93 0.05 -11.71
CA THR A 43 -8.97 1.08 -11.66
C THR A 43 -8.44 2.47 -12.04
N SER A 44 -7.11 2.64 -12.20
CA SER A 44 -6.50 3.88 -12.69
C SER A 44 -6.35 3.87 -14.21
N HIS A 45 -7.04 4.79 -14.88
CA HIS A 45 -6.98 4.97 -16.33
C HIS A 45 -5.55 5.23 -16.85
N GLU A 46 -4.70 5.85 -16.04
CA GLU A 46 -3.35 6.25 -16.46
C GLU A 46 -2.35 5.13 -16.29
N ILE A 47 -2.52 4.29 -15.27
CA ILE A 47 -1.86 2.99 -15.22
C ILE A 47 -2.23 2.17 -16.45
N GLU A 48 -3.51 2.18 -16.85
CA GLU A 48 -3.96 1.50 -18.06
C GLU A 48 -3.36 2.10 -19.34
N ASN A 49 -3.19 3.42 -19.39
CA ASN A 49 -2.52 4.08 -20.53
C ASN A 49 -1.04 3.73 -20.60
N ILE A 50 -0.31 3.80 -19.48
CA ILE A 50 1.07 3.34 -19.39
C ILE A 50 1.12 1.86 -19.80
N ARG A 51 0.18 1.04 -19.30
CA ARG A 51 0.03 -0.38 -19.65
C ARG A 51 -0.01 -0.60 -21.14
N ARG A 52 -0.92 0.11 -21.83
CA ARG A 52 -1.10 0.02 -23.28
C ARG A 52 0.11 0.53 -24.06
N MET A 53 0.71 1.66 -23.65
CA MET A 53 1.83 2.28 -24.37
C MET A 53 3.13 1.48 -24.28
N TYR A 54 3.40 0.88 -23.12
CA TYR A 54 4.67 0.20 -22.86
C TYR A 54 4.55 -1.34 -22.83
N TYR A 55 3.39 -1.93 -23.13
CA TYR A 55 3.29 -3.40 -23.30
C TYR A 55 4.18 -3.88 -24.46
N PRO A 56 4.95 -4.99 -24.31
CA PRO A 56 5.04 -5.93 -23.18
C PRO A 56 6.15 -5.60 -22.15
N LYS A 57 6.75 -4.41 -22.20
CA LYS A 57 7.91 -3.97 -21.41
C LYS A 57 7.59 -3.56 -19.97
N ILE A 58 6.39 -3.88 -19.48
CA ILE A 58 5.94 -3.56 -18.12
C ILE A 58 6.08 -4.77 -17.23
N PHE A 59 6.50 -4.57 -15.98
CA PHE A 59 6.70 -5.63 -15.00
C PHE A 59 6.06 -5.27 -13.65
N GLY A 60 5.35 -6.21 -13.04
CA GLY A 60 4.83 -6.05 -11.69
C GLY A 60 5.92 -6.37 -10.67
N ILE A 61 6.16 -5.47 -9.71
CA ILE A 61 7.18 -5.66 -8.66
C ILE A 61 6.57 -5.92 -7.29
N ASP A 62 5.25 -5.97 -7.17
CA ASP A 62 4.57 -6.17 -5.88
C ASP A 62 4.14 -7.61 -5.66
N ARG A 63 3.86 -7.93 -4.39
CA ARG A 63 3.37 -9.25 -3.99
C ARG A 63 1.91 -9.40 -4.41
N PRO A 64 1.47 -10.58 -4.88
CA PRO A 64 0.06 -10.90 -4.96
C PRO A 64 -0.67 -10.58 -3.65
N ILE A 65 -1.86 -10.00 -3.74
CA ILE A 65 -2.60 -9.56 -2.56
C ILE A 65 -2.94 -10.72 -1.62
N ASP A 66 -3.16 -11.91 -2.17
CA ASP A 66 -3.48 -13.10 -1.39
C ASP A 66 -2.28 -13.60 -0.58
N ILE A 67 -1.07 -13.57 -1.15
CA ILE A 67 0.19 -13.88 -0.45
C ILE A 67 0.39 -12.88 0.69
N THR A 68 0.20 -11.59 0.39
CA THR A 68 0.32 -10.51 1.39
C THR A 68 -0.65 -10.72 2.56
N VAL A 69 -1.91 -11.02 2.27
CA VAL A 69 -2.94 -11.28 3.29
C VAL A 69 -2.63 -12.55 4.10
N LYS A 70 -2.19 -13.63 3.46
CA LYS A 70 -1.82 -14.88 4.14
C LYS A 70 -0.61 -14.68 5.05
N ARG A 71 0.44 -14.01 4.57
CA ARG A 71 1.62 -13.67 5.39
C ARG A 71 1.23 -12.88 6.62
N TYR A 72 0.43 -11.84 6.46
CA TYR A 72 0.00 -11.02 7.59
C TYR A 72 -0.84 -11.83 8.59
N LEU A 73 -1.86 -12.55 8.13
CA LEU A 73 -2.72 -13.34 9.01
C LEU A 73 -1.98 -14.50 9.69
N GLY A 74 -1.02 -15.14 9.02
CA GLY A 74 -0.23 -16.23 9.59
C GLY A 74 0.94 -15.76 10.47
N GLY A 75 1.55 -14.63 10.14
CA GLY A 75 2.71 -14.09 10.84
C GLY A 75 2.39 -13.32 12.11
N THR A 76 1.21 -12.69 12.18
CA THR A 76 0.84 -11.86 13.33
C THR A 76 0.28 -12.71 14.48
N ASP A 77 0.81 -12.49 15.68
CA ASP A 77 0.26 -13.09 16.91
C ASP A 77 -1.20 -12.64 17.14
N PRO A 78 -2.12 -13.54 17.55
CA PRO A 78 -3.53 -13.20 17.71
C PRO A 78 -3.83 -12.08 18.71
N GLY A 79 -3.03 -11.94 19.77
CA GLY A 79 -3.19 -10.84 20.73
C GLY A 79 -2.83 -9.49 20.13
N VAL A 80 -1.76 -9.46 19.32
CA VAL A 80 -1.36 -8.27 18.55
C VAL A 80 -2.42 -7.95 17.50
N PHE A 81 -2.82 -8.94 16.70
CA PHE A 81 -3.81 -8.77 15.64
C PHE A 81 -5.16 -8.26 16.18
N LEU A 82 -5.63 -8.78 17.31
CA LEU A 82 -6.85 -8.31 17.97
C LEU A 82 -6.76 -6.83 18.33
N ARG A 83 -5.65 -6.42 18.96
CA ARG A 83 -5.43 -5.02 19.33
C ARG A 83 -5.46 -4.11 18.10
N GLU A 84 -4.78 -4.51 17.03
CA GLU A 84 -4.72 -3.76 15.78
C GLU A 84 -6.06 -3.67 15.08
N GLU A 85 -6.81 -4.79 14.97
CA GLU A 85 -8.13 -4.76 14.35
C GLU A 85 -9.14 -3.95 15.18
N ILE A 86 -9.11 -4.00 16.52
CA ILE A 86 -9.95 -3.11 17.34
C ILE A 86 -9.59 -1.64 17.06
N MET A 87 -8.30 -1.29 17.00
CA MET A 87 -7.90 0.09 16.69
C MET A 87 -8.31 0.50 15.28
N ARG A 88 -8.16 -0.39 14.29
CA ARG A 88 -8.59 -0.16 12.91
C ARG A 88 -10.08 0.14 12.85
N TYR A 89 -10.91 -0.66 13.50
CA TYR A 89 -12.35 -0.43 13.52
C TYR A 89 -12.71 0.83 14.32
N ALA A 90 -12.15 1.04 15.51
CA ALA A 90 -12.40 2.23 16.32
C ALA A 90 -12.05 3.54 15.59
N CYS A 91 -10.97 3.52 14.80
CA CYS A 91 -10.56 4.66 13.97
C CYS A 91 -11.21 4.67 12.58
N LEU A 92 -12.08 3.72 12.23
CA LEU A 92 -12.66 3.62 10.88
C LEU A 92 -13.41 4.91 10.45
N PRO A 93 -14.25 5.54 11.29
CA PRO A 93 -14.90 6.81 10.92
C PRO A 93 -13.90 7.92 10.67
N LEU A 94 -12.83 7.96 11.48
CA LEU A 94 -11.73 8.90 11.31
C LEU A 94 -10.93 8.59 10.06
N ASN A 95 -10.75 7.32 9.67
CA ASN A 95 -10.06 6.93 8.44
C ASN A 95 -10.87 7.29 7.18
N ILE A 96 -12.19 7.12 7.21
CA ILE A 96 -13.09 7.56 6.13
C ILE A 96 -13.06 9.10 6.03
N ALA A 97 -13.20 9.79 7.16
CA ALA A 97 -13.02 11.24 7.23
C ALA A 97 -11.59 11.66 6.86
N SER A 98 -10.59 10.79 7.09
CA SER A 98 -9.20 11.05 6.77
C SER A 98 -9.02 11.10 5.27
N SER A 99 -9.62 10.23 4.46
CA SER A 99 -9.52 10.32 2.99
C SER A 99 -10.00 11.69 2.50
N LEU A 100 -11.14 12.16 3.00
CA LEU A 100 -11.65 13.52 2.76
C LEU A 100 -10.68 14.60 3.30
N SER A 101 -10.09 14.37 4.47
CA SER A 101 -9.14 15.30 5.11
C SER A 101 -7.74 15.27 4.50
N TYR A 102 -7.30 14.19 3.88
CA TYR A 102 -6.04 14.10 3.16
C TYR A 102 -6.13 14.95 1.90
N ASP A 103 -7.30 14.87 1.27
CA ASP A 103 -7.61 15.64 0.09
C ASP A 103 -7.70 17.15 0.35
N HIS A 104 -8.06 17.59 1.56
CA HIS A 104 -8.36 19.01 1.82
C HIS A 104 -7.72 19.63 3.08
N LEU A 105 -7.24 18.85 4.05
CA LEU A 105 -6.88 19.26 5.43
C LEU A 105 -5.71 18.44 6.05
N HIS A 106 -4.75 17.98 5.24
CA HIS A 106 -3.69 17.03 5.65
C HIS A 106 -2.91 17.43 6.92
N GLY A 107 -2.64 18.73 7.11
CA GLY A 107 -1.88 19.24 8.26
C GLY A 107 -2.63 19.16 9.60
N LEU A 108 -3.96 19.21 9.61
CA LEU A 108 -4.76 19.13 10.83
C LEU A 108 -4.79 17.69 11.37
N TYR A 109 -4.92 16.72 10.46
CA TYR A 109 -4.96 15.30 10.84
C TYR A 109 -3.63 14.81 11.41
N ASN A 110 -2.50 15.12 10.76
CA ASN A 110 -1.16 14.74 11.25
C ASN A 110 -0.85 15.33 12.64
N ARG A 111 -1.47 16.46 13.01
CA ARG A 111 -1.37 17.05 14.35
C ARG A 111 -2.24 16.33 15.38
N LEU A 112 -3.43 15.88 15.00
CA LEU A 112 -4.36 15.20 15.90
C LEU A 112 -3.99 13.73 16.14
N PHE A 113 -3.37 13.09 15.15
CA PHE A 113 -3.01 11.66 15.19
C PHE A 113 -1.55 11.44 14.74
N PRO A 114 -0.56 11.99 15.46
CA PRO A 114 0.85 11.84 15.09
C PRO A 114 1.28 10.36 15.11
N GLY A 115 2.07 9.95 14.11
CA GLY A 115 2.62 8.60 14.01
C GLY A 115 1.66 7.52 13.48
N ARG A 116 0.41 7.87 13.12
CA ARG A 116 -0.55 6.92 12.55
C ARG A 116 -0.65 7.08 11.04
N PHE A 117 -0.20 6.07 10.30
CA PHE A 117 -0.27 6.07 8.84
C PHE A 117 -1.70 5.81 8.35
N TYR A 118 -1.99 6.44 7.22
CA TYR A 118 -3.31 6.82 6.72
C TYR A 118 -4.27 5.70 6.31
N THR A 119 -4.00 4.42 6.56
CA THR A 119 -4.75 3.38 5.84
C THR A 119 -5.14 2.12 6.59
N PHE A 120 -4.52 1.70 7.71
CA PHE A 120 -4.81 0.33 8.19
C PHE A 120 -4.90 0.08 9.70
N GLY A 121 -4.73 1.08 10.57
CA GLY A 121 -4.83 0.87 12.02
C GLY A 121 -3.72 -0.01 12.61
N TRP A 122 -2.59 -0.11 11.91
CA TRP A 122 -1.41 -0.86 12.34
C TRP A 122 -0.55 -0.05 13.31
N SER A 123 0.27 -0.74 14.10
CA SER A 123 1.29 -0.07 14.91
C SER A 123 2.35 0.62 14.03
N GLU A 124 3.06 1.61 14.56
CA GLU A 124 4.13 2.31 13.81
C GLU A 124 5.27 1.35 13.45
N ASP A 125 5.62 0.43 14.35
CA ASP A 125 6.66 -0.57 14.14
C ASP A 125 6.25 -1.62 13.10
N ASP A 126 5.01 -2.12 13.15
CA ASP A 126 4.50 -3.08 12.15
C ASP A 126 4.34 -2.43 10.78
N THR A 127 3.99 -1.14 10.75
CA THR A 127 3.96 -0.34 9.51
C THR A 127 5.38 -0.21 8.93
N ARG A 128 6.38 0.11 9.75
CA ARG A 128 7.78 0.19 9.32
C ARG A 128 8.29 -1.15 8.81
N ARG A 129 8.06 -2.23 9.56
CA ARG A 129 8.46 -3.58 9.16
C ARG A 129 7.81 -4.01 7.85
N TYR A 130 6.51 -3.76 7.69
CA TYR A 130 5.81 -4.04 6.44
C TYR A 130 6.34 -3.23 5.26
N ILE A 131 6.67 -1.95 5.48
CA ILE A 131 7.30 -1.11 4.44
C ILE A 131 8.65 -1.71 4.06
N TYR A 132 9.49 -2.09 5.02
CA TYR A 132 10.80 -2.70 4.74
C TYR A 132 10.68 -4.02 4.00
N GLU A 133 9.82 -4.95 4.44
CA GLU A 133 9.58 -6.21 3.72
C GLU A 133 9.13 -5.97 2.28
N ARG A 134 8.31 -4.94 2.05
CA ARG A 134 7.78 -4.64 0.72
C ARG A 134 8.81 -3.93 -0.16
N ASP A 135 9.61 -3.03 0.41
CA ASP A 135 10.74 -2.38 -0.27
C ASP A 135 11.77 -3.43 -0.71
N GLU A 136 12.10 -4.37 0.17
CA GLU A 136 12.98 -5.50 -0.12
C GLU A 136 12.43 -6.40 -1.21
N TYR A 137 11.14 -6.75 -1.13
CA TYR A 137 10.49 -7.55 -2.18
C TYR A 137 10.53 -6.83 -3.54
N MET A 138 10.11 -5.56 -3.58
CA MET A 138 10.04 -4.77 -4.81
C MET A 138 11.42 -4.60 -5.46
N ALA A 139 12.43 -4.27 -4.65
CA ALA A 139 13.80 -4.16 -5.12
C ALA A 139 14.33 -5.52 -5.60
N GLY A 140 14.06 -6.61 -4.86
CA GLY A 140 14.45 -7.97 -5.22
C GLY A 140 13.87 -8.42 -6.56
N LYS A 141 12.55 -8.25 -6.78
CA LYS A 141 11.91 -8.59 -8.07
C LYS A 141 12.47 -7.77 -9.22
N PHE A 142 12.78 -6.50 -8.97
CA PHE A 142 13.39 -5.65 -9.99
C PHE A 142 14.83 -6.08 -10.32
N ILE A 143 15.62 -6.49 -9.32
CA ILE A 143 16.96 -7.06 -9.51
C ILE A 143 16.92 -8.36 -10.31
N ASP A 144 16.00 -9.27 -10.01
CA ASP A 144 15.82 -10.51 -10.76
C ASP A 144 15.43 -10.24 -12.22
N LEU A 145 14.56 -9.25 -12.47
CA LEU A 145 14.26 -8.79 -13.82
C LEU A 145 15.52 -8.29 -14.53
N MET A 146 16.31 -7.42 -13.89
CA MET A 146 17.57 -6.91 -14.48
C MET A 146 18.54 -8.03 -14.82
N ARG A 147 18.71 -9.03 -13.93
CA ARG A 147 19.55 -10.20 -14.16
C ARG A 147 19.05 -11.03 -15.33
N SER A 148 17.76 -11.38 -15.33
CA SER A 148 17.15 -12.17 -16.41
C SER A 148 17.27 -11.50 -17.79
N LEU A 149 17.07 -10.19 -17.86
CA LEU A 149 17.23 -9.43 -19.11
C LEU A 149 18.69 -9.41 -19.58
N LYS A 150 19.63 -9.23 -18.65
CA LYS A 150 21.07 -9.27 -18.93
C LYS A 150 21.48 -10.65 -19.46
N ASP A 151 21.03 -11.72 -18.82
CA ASP A 151 21.30 -13.11 -19.22
C ASP A 151 20.69 -13.43 -20.60
N SER A 152 19.58 -12.76 -20.94
CA SER A 152 18.93 -12.86 -22.27
C SER A 152 19.62 -12.01 -23.35
N GLY A 153 20.73 -11.33 -23.04
CA GLY A 153 21.43 -10.45 -23.98
C GLY A 153 20.75 -9.10 -24.23
N ILE A 154 19.68 -8.77 -23.49
CA ILE A 154 18.98 -7.49 -23.62
C ILE A 154 19.64 -6.48 -22.68
N THR A 155 20.36 -5.52 -23.26
CA THR A 155 21.16 -4.53 -22.53
C THR A 155 20.45 -3.18 -22.38
N HIS A 156 19.12 -3.09 -22.54
CA HIS A 156 18.42 -1.80 -22.40
C HIS A 156 18.58 -1.25 -20.97
N GLU A 157 19.51 -0.31 -20.83
CA GLU A 157 20.04 0.12 -19.55
C GLU A 157 19.15 1.10 -18.78
N ARG A 158 17.97 1.47 -19.30
CA ARG A 158 17.11 2.51 -18.72
C ARG A 158 15.80 1.92 -18.21
N TYR A 159 15.57 2.08 -16.91
CA TYR A 159 14.41 1.52 -16.22
C TYR A 159 13.66 2.61 -15.45
N VAL A 160 12.33 2.53 -15.43
CA VAL A 160 11.49 3.32 -14.54
C VAL A 160 10.85 2.40 -13.50
N ILE A 161 10.80 2.85 -12.24
CA ILE A 161 10.07 2.18 -11.15
C ILE A 161 8.99 3.14 -10.65
N LEU A 162 7.73 2.75 -10.80
CA LEU A 162 6.55 3.47 -10.31
C LEU A 162 6.10 2.86 -8.98
N THR A 163 6.22 3.61 -7.88
CA THR A 163 5.93 3.11 -6.52
C THR A 163 5.42 4.23 -5.62
N GLY A 164 4.81 3.87 -4.49
CA GLY A 164 4.46 4.76 -3.40
C GLY A 164 5.66 5.60 -2.94
N ARG A 165 5.47 6.91 -2.77
CA ARG A 165 6.55 7.83 -2.37
C ARG A 165 7.32 7.38 -1.11
N ARG A 166 6.65 6.69 -0.18
CA ARG A 166 7.26 6.16 1.04
C ARG A 166 8.29 5.05 0.81
N HIS A 167 8.21 4.36 -0.32
CA HIS A 167 9.03 3.21 -0.67
C HIS A 167 10.30 3.61 -1.42
N ILE A 168 10.33 4.82 -1.99
CA ILE A 168 11.50 5.32 -2.77
C ILE A 168 12.80 5.22 -1.97
N PRO A 169 12.89 5.71 -0.70
CA PRO A 169 14.16 5.69 0.01
C PRO A 169 14.68 4.27 0.25
N GLY A 170 13.80 3.33 0.61
CA GLY A 170 14.17 1.93 0.86
C GLY A 170 14.62 1.23 -0.41
N ILE A 171 13.81 1.29 -1.48
CA ILE A 171 14.16 0.70 -2.78
C ILE A 171 15.47 1.31 -3.32
N LEU A 172 15.62 2.63 -3.27
CA LEU A 172 16.84 3.30 -3.76
C LEU A 172 18.09 2.77 -3.06
N CYS A 173 18.06 2.65 -1.73
CA CYS A 173 19.21 2.21 -0.95
C CYS A 173 19.63 0.77 -1.34
N ILE A 174 18.65 -0.12 -1.50
CA ILE A 174 18.89 -1.51 -1.92
C ILE A 174 19.46 -1.56 -3.34
N LEU A 175 18.89 -0.81 -4.28
CA LEU A 175 19.35 -0.78 -5.67
C LEU A 175 20.74 -0.16 -5.81
N GLU A 176 21.08 0.86 -5.01
CA GLU A 176 22.42 1.43 -4.98
C GLU A 176 23.45 0.43 -4.43
N ALA A 177 23.15 -0.22 -3.31
CA ALA A 177 24.01 -1.27 -2.75
C ALA A 177 24.26 -2.39 -3.77
N TYR A 178 23.19 -2.84 -4.45
CA TYR A 178 23.28 -3.81 -5.53
C TYR A 178 24.13 -3.31 -6.71
N ARG A 179 23.96 -2.04 -7.12
CA ARG A 179 24.73 -1.45 -8.23
C ARG A 179 26.24 -1.49 -7.98
N TYR A 180 26.68 -1.26 -6.75
CA TYR A 180 28.10 -1.22 -6.41
C TYR A 180 28.70 -2.60 -6.13
N THR A 181 27.90 -3.51 -5.56
CA THR A 181 28.44 -4.78 -5.03
C THR A 181 27.95 -6.01 -5.76
N ASN A 182 26.97 -5.86 -6.66
CA ASN A 182 26.23 -6.94 -7.31
C ASN A 182 25.56 -7.91 -6.31
N ASP A 183 25.43 -7.47 -5.06
CA ASP A 183 24.88 -8.21 -3.92
C ASP A 183 23.95 -7.31 -3.10
N VAL A 184 22.81 -7.85 -2.71
CA VAL A 184 21.85 -7.19 -1.83
C VAL A 184 22.33 -7.27 -0.37
N GLY A 185 23.13 -8.30 -0.03
CA GLY A 185 23.75 -8.52 1.28
C GLY A 185 24.47 -7.31 1.86
N SER A 186 25.10 -6.52 0.99
CA SER A 186 25.85 -5.31 1.34
C SER A 186 25.01 -4.19 1.96
N TYR A 187 23.71 -4.11 1.62
CA TYR A 187 22.77 -3.18 2.26
C TYR A 187 22.59 -3.51 3.74
N TYR A 188 22.57 -4.80 4.09
CA TYR A 188 22.36 -5.28 5.45
C TYR A 188 23.63 -5.25 6.32
N ALA A 189 24.82 -5.31 5.70
CA ALA A 189 26.11 -5.23 6.40
C ALA A 189 26.33 -3.88 7.13
N GLY A 190 25.55 -2.84 6.80
CA GLY A 190 25.56 -1.54 7.48
C GLY A 190 24.84 -1.51 8.85
N GLY A 191 24.28 -2.62 9.31
CA GLY A 191 23.85 -2.81 10.71
C GLY A 191 22.62 -2.01 11.17
N LYS A 192 21.87 -1.38 10.25
CA LYS A 192 20.67 -0.58 10.57
C LYS A 192 19.33 -1.26 10.23
N VAL A 193 19.37 -2.43 9.60
CA VAL A 193 18.16 -3.18 9.24
C VAL A 193 17.98 -4.32 10.25
N LEU A 194 16.87 -4.28 10.99
CA LEU A 194 16.62 -5.17 12.13
C LEU A 194 16.25 -6.61 11.71
N ASP A 195 15.76 -6.78 10.48
CA ASP A 195 15.42 -8.07 9.88
C ASP A 195 15.98 -8.12 8.46
N VAL A 196 16.51 -9.27 8.04
CA VAL A 196 16.96 -9.51 6.66
C VAL A 196 16.07 -10.58 6.07
N PHE A 197 15.38 -10.29 4.98
CA PHE A 197 14.54 -11.26 4.30
C PHE A 197 15.12 -11.63 2.94
N SER A 198 15.17 -12.92 2.63
CA SER A 198 15.39 -13.36 1.26
C SER A 198 14.11 -13.17 0.43
N LEU A 199 14.25 -12.91 -0.86
CA LEU A 199 13.10 -12.79 -1.76
C LEU A 199 12.21 -14.04 -1.70
N LYS A 200 12.82 -15.22 -1.58
CA LYS A 200 12.11 -16.50 -1.43
C LYS A 200 11.27 -16.57 -0.16
N GLU A 201 11.78 -16.06 0.97
CA GLU A 201 11.01 -15.98 2.21
C GLU A 201 9.86 -14.97 2.10
N LEU A 202 10.05 -13.86 1.38
CA LEU A 202 9.02 -12.85 1.16
C LEU A 202 7.90 -13.32 0.23
N GLU A 203 8.20 -14.29 -0.66
CA GLU A 203 7.24 -15.00 -1.51
C GLU A 203 6.46 -16.08 -0.76
N ASP A 204 6.97 -16.57 0.38
CA ASP A 204 6.30 -17.61 1.16
C ASP A 204 5.06 -17.05 1.89
N PRO A 205 3.84 -17.59 1.65
CA PRO A 205 2.65 -17.19 2.36
C PRO A 205 2.67 -17.53 3.87
N LEU A 206 3.58 -18.38 4.33
CA LEU A 206 3.68 -18.86 5.71
C LEU A 206 5.02 -18.40 6.34
N PRO A 207 5.05 -17.21 6.97
CA PRO A 207 6.29 -16.64 7.50
C PRO A 207 6.82 -17.34 8.77
N LEU A 208 6.03 -18.23 9.36
CA LEU A 208 6.38 -19.06 10.51
C LEU A 208 6.19 -20.54 10.14
N ALA A 209 6.68 -21.43 11.01
CA ALA A 209 6.42 -22.88 10.92
C ALA A 209 4.93 -23.16 10.66
N TYR A 210 4.65 -24.13 9.79
CA TYR A 210 3.31 -24.41 9.24
C TYR A 210 2.21 -24.41 10.31
N ASP A 211 2.41 -25.16 11.40
CA ASP A 211 1.42 -25.31 12.46
C ASP A 211 1.10 -23.98 13.15
N LYS A 212 2.13 -23.17 13.40
CA LYS A 212 1.99 -21.84 14.03
C LYS A 212 1.32 -20.84 13.08
N SER A 213 1.78 -20.78 11.82
CA SER A 213 1.17 -19.93 10.79
C SER A 213 -0.30 -20.26 10.58
N ARG A 214 -0.64 -21.57 10.54
CA ARG A 214 -2.00 -22.04 10.37
C ARG A 214 -2.90 -21.70 11.55
N ASP A 215 -2.42 -21.91 12.78
CA ASP A 215 -3.16 -21.58 14.00
C ASP A 215 -3.44 -20.07 14.10
N ASN A 216 -2.40 -19.24 13.88
CA ASN A 216 -2.54 -17.79 13.80
C ASN A 216 -3.54 -17.36 12.73
N TYR A 217 -3.43 -17.91 11.51
CA TYR A 217 -4.32 -17.57 10.41
C TYR A 217 -5.79 -17.83 10.75
N ILE A 218 -6.10 -18.99 11.33
CA ILE A 218 -7.47 -19.36 11.72
C ILE A 218 -7.99 -18.39 12.79
N LYS A 219 -7.21 -18.16 13.85
CA LYS A 219 -7.59 -17.26 14.96
C LYS A 219 -7.78 -15.83 14.48
N ASN A 220 -6.86 -15.29 13.67
CA ASN A 220 -6.94 -13.93 13.15
C ASN A 220 -8.11 -13.74 12.20
N ARG A 221 -8.41 -14.74 11.36
CA ARG A 221 -9.61 -14.71 10.52
C ARG A 221 -10.89 -14.68 11.35
N PHE A 222 -10.94 -15.46 12.44
CA PHE A 222 -12.05 -15.48 13.37
C PHE A 222 -12.22 -14.14 14.10
N ILE A 223 -11.13 -13.57 14.63
CA ILE A 223 -11.10 -12.24 15.24
C ILE A 223 -11.64 -11.18 14.28
N LYS A 224 -11.11 -11.14 13.05
CA LYS A 224 -11.55 -10.20 12.01
C LYS A 224 -13.05 -10.36 11.73
N SER A 225 -13.53 -11.59 11.63
CA SER A 225 -14.96 -11.85 11.40
C SER A 225 -15.81 -11.27 12.52
N ILE A 226 -15.49 -11.58 13.79
CA ILE A 226 -16.22 -11.06 14.96
C ILE A 226 -16.24 -9.54 14.98
N LEU A 227 -15.07 -8.90 14.88
CA LEU A 227 -14.98 -7.45 14.97
C LEU A 227 -15.72 -6.78 13.82
N SER A 228 -15.62 -7.32 12.60
CA SER A 228 -16.37 -6.80 11.45
C SER A 228 -17.88 -6.89 11.64
N SER A 229 -18.38 -7.99 12.20
CA SER A 229 -19.80 -8.19 12.51
C SER A 229 -20.32 -7.32 13.65
N LEU A 230 -19.45 -6.82 14.53
CA LEU A 230 -19.84 -5.90 15.61
C LEU A 230 -19.77 -4.45 15.16
N PHE A 231 -18.61 -4.02 14.66
CA PHE A 231 -18.35 -2.62 14.35
C PHE A 231 -19.08 -2.13 13.10
N LEU A 232 -19.09 -2.90 12.01
CA LEU A 232 -19.68 -2.41 10.76
C LEU A 232 -21.20 -2.16 10.88
N PRO A 233 -22.01 -3.08 11.47
CA PRO A 233 -23.43 -2.79 11.67
C PRO A 233 -23.67 -1.63 12.65
N ALA A 234 -22.86 -1.51 13.71
CA ALA A 234 -22.96 -0.39 14.64
C ALA A 234 -22.70 0.95 13.96
N TYR A 235 -21.68 1.02 13.09
CA TYR A 235 -21.41 2.21 12.28
C TYR A 235 -22.53 2.49 11.29
N SER A 236 -23.02 1.48 10.56
CA SER A 236 -24.14 1.64 9.63
C SER A 236 -25.39 2.20 10.33
N LEU A 237 -25.71 1.71 11.53
CA LEU A 237 -26.82 2.21 12.33
C LEU A 237 -26.57 3.66 12.79
N LEU A 238 -25.37 3.97 13.27
CA LEU A 238 -25.00 5.33 13.69
C LEU A 238 -25.12 6.33 12.53
N PHE A 239 -24.57 5.99 11.37
CA PHE A 239 -24.67 6.85 10.18
C PHE A 239 -26.12 7.00 9.71
N PHE A 240 -26.93 5.94 9.78
CA PHE A 240 -28.36 6.03 9.48
C PHE A 240 -29.09 7.00 10.41
N ILE A 241 -28.84 6.93 11.72
CA ILE A 241 -29.43 7.84 12.72
C ILE A 241 -29.01 9.29 12.46
N ILE A 242 -27.71 9.53 12.18
CA ILE A 242 -27.20 10.87 11.86
C ILE A 242 -27.87 11.42 10.59
N ALA A 243 -27.96 10.62 9.52
CA ALA A 243 -28.60 11.03 8.28
C ALA A 243 -30.09 11.36 8.49
N LEU A 244 -30.80 10.55 9.28
CA LEU A 244 -32.19 10.78 9.63
C LEU A 244 -32.36 12.08 10.44
N ALA A 245 -31.47 12.34 11.40
CA ALA A 245 -31.49 13.58 12.20
C ALA A 245 -31.26 14.83 11.33
N ILE A 246 -30.32 14.78 10.39
CA ILE A 246 -30.07 15.88 9.43
C ILE A 246 -31.31 16.11 8.57
N LEU A 247 -31.92 15.04 8.04
CA LEU A 247 -33.14 15.13 7.21
C LEU A 247 -34.29 15.79 7.99
N LEU A 248 -34.53 15.35 9.23
CA LEU A 248 -35.58 15.92 10.08
C LEU A 248 -35.34 17.40 10.40
N ALA A 249 -34.09 17.80 10.66
CA ALA A 249 -33.73 19.19 10.90
C ALA A 249 -33.98 20.07 9.65
N VAL A 250 -33.66 19.56 8.45
CA VAL A 250 -33.94 20.26 7.18
C VAL A 250 -35.44 20.43 6.97
N ILE A 251 -36.24 19.38 7.18
CA ILE A 251 -37.71 19.43 7.04
C ILE A 251 -38.31 20.45 8.02
N ALA A 252 -37.88 20.42 9.28
CA ALA A 252 -38.33 21.38 10.30
C ALA A 252 -37.95 22.83 9.95
N GLY A 253 -36.75 23.04 9.40
CA GLY A 253 -36.29 24.35 8.91
C GLY A 253 -37.15 24.87 7.74
N ILE A 254 -37.44 24.01 6.76
CA ILE A 254 -38.32 24.35 5.63
C ILE A 254 -39.72 24.70 6.13
N TYR A 255 -40.29 23.89 7.03
CA TYR A 255 -41.62 24.14 7.60
C TYR A 255 -41.67 25.49 8.32
N SER A 256 -40.68 25.78 9.17
CA SER A 256 -40.59 27.04 9.92
C SER A 256 -40.47 28.25 8.99
N ALA A 257 -39.71 28.13 7.89
CA ALA A 257 -39.58 29.20 6.89
C ALA A 257 -40.90 29.45 6.12
N ILE A 258 -41.64 28.38 5.78
CA ILE A 258 -42.96 28.50 5.15
C ILE A 258 -43.96 29.14 6.10
N SER A 259 -44.00 28.72 7.37
CA SER A 259 -44.90 29.29 8.37
C SER A 259 -44.62 30.77 8.69
N ALA A 260 -43.38 31.24 8.52
CA ALA A 260 -43.03 32.66 8.70
C ALA A 260 -43.44 33.55 7.50
N LEU A 261 -43.79 32.95 6.37
CA LEU A 261 -44.19 33.64 5.13
C LEU A 261 -45.71 33.78 4.97
N ILE A 262 -46.49 33.04 5.77
CA ILE A 262 -47.96 33.05 5.81
C ILE A 262 -48.40 33.94 6.97
#